data_AF-A0A968KVK2-F1
#
_entry.id   AF-A0A968KVK2-F1
#
_cell.length_a   1.000
_cell.length_b   1.000
_cell.length_c   1.000
_cell.angle_alpha   90.00
_cell.angle_beta   90.00
_cell.angle_gamma   90.00
#
_symmetry.space_group_name_H-M   'P 1'
#
loop_
_entity.id
_entity.type
_entity.pdbx_description
1 polymer ?
#
loop_
_entity_poly.entity_id
_entity_poly.type
_entity_poly.pdbx_seq_one_letter_code
_entity_poly.pdbx_strand_id
1 'polypeptide(L)'
;DRQGKYYGDASNYLQLTKEVATNTIALTSRGKDFLQQTPKNQTLLLIQAISEHPIFYQVLQLSLSAGHPLSKKEICKIMLHATETQQYQNSTIERRSSTVYSWILWIFEQMNGSLFDQIA
;
A
#
# COMPACT_ATOMS: atom_id res chain seq x y z
N ASP A 1 -10.45 -7.57 -12.38
CA ASP A 1 -9.45 -6.49 -12.45
C ASP A 1 -8.31 -6.65 -11.46
N ARG A 2 -7.09 -6.33 -11.91
CA ARG A 2 -5.86 -6.41 -11.08
C ARG A 2 -5.88 -5.45 -9.88
N GLN A 3 -6.59 -4.32 -9.98
CA GLN A 3 -6.71 -3.35 -8.89
C GLN A 3 -7.66 -3.84 -7.79
N GLY A 4 -8.79 -4.45 -8.15
CA GLY A 4 -9.76 -4.99 -7.18
C GLY A 4 -9.20 -6.10 -6.30
N LYS A 5 -8.28 -6.92 -6.83
CA LYS A 5 -7.59 -7.94 -6.04
C LYS A 5 -6.70 -7.33 -4.95
N TYR A 6 -6.06 -6.20 -5.21
CA TYR A 6 -5.18 -5.54 -4.24
C TYR A 6 -5.96 -4.93 -3.07
N TYR A 7 -7.11 -4.30 -3.34
CA TYR A 7 -7.99 -3.79 -2.29
C TYR A 7 -8.71 -4.92 -1.53
N GLY A 8 -9.04 -6.02 -2.23
CA GLY A 8 -9.58 -7.23 -1.58
C GLY A 8 -8.56 -7.88 -0.65
N ASP A 9 -7.32 -8.04 -1.10
CA ASP A 9 -6.23 -8.60 -0.30
C ASP A 9 -5.92 -7.69 0.90
N ALA A 10 -5.88 -6.36 0.73
CA ALA A 10 -5.71 -5.41 1.83
C ALA A 10 -6.88 -5.42 2.83
N SER A 11 -8.12 -5.52 2.34
CA SER A 11 -9.32 -5.63 3.18
C SER A 11 -9.34 -6.92 4.00
N ASN A 12 -8.91 -8.04 3.40
CA ASN A 12 -8.75 -9.31 4.09
C ASN A 12 -7.60 -9.25 5.10
N TYR A 13 -6.47 -8.66 4.71
CA TYR A 13 -5.30 -8.49 5.57
C TYR A 13 -5.63 -7.67 6.82
N LEU A 14 -6.34 -6.56 6.64
CA LEU A 14 -6.85 -5.70 7.72
C LEU A 14 -8.02 -6.32 8.48
N GLN A 15 -8.47 -7.51 8.09
CA GLN A 15 -9.61 -8.25 8.65
C GLN A 15 -10.91 -7.43 8.63
N LEU A 16 -11.08 -6.59 7.61
CA LEU A 16 -12.28 -5.76 7.41
C LEU A 16 -13.40 -6.56 6.74
N THR A 17 -13.04 -7.58 5.98
CA THR A 17 -13.97 -8.45 5.26
C THR A 17 -13.82 -9.91 5.65
N LYS A 18 -14.91 -10.66 5.52
CA LYS A 18 -14.96 -12.12 5.68
C LYS A 18 -15.84 -12.75 4.60
N GLU A 19 -15.48 -13.94 4.15
CA GLU A 19 -16.34 -14.73 3.28
C GLU A 19 -17.47 -15.36 4.13
N VAL A 20 -18.71 -15.23 3.69
CA VAL A 20 -19.90 -15.75 4.40
C VAL A 20 -20.65 -16.81 3.61
N ALA A 21 -20.38 -16.91 2.31
CA ALA A 21 -20.78 -17.98 1.40
C ALA A 21 -19.87 -17.91 0.17
N THR A 22 -19.89 -18.94 -0.68
CA THR A 22 -19.13 -18.96 -1.93
C THR A 22 -19.38 -17.68 -2.74
N ASN A 23 -18.31 -16.92 -3.02
CA ASN A 23 -18.36 -15.63 -3.72
C ASN A 23 -19.16 -14.52 -3.01
N THR A 24 -19.45 -14.66 -1.72
CA THR A 24 -20.16 -13.65 -0.93
C THR A 24 -19.29 -13.15 0.21
N ILE A 25 -19.00 -11.85 0.19
CA ILE A 25 -18.16 -11.19 1.20
C ILE A 25 -19.04 -10.27 2.05
N ALA A 26 -18.85 -10.31 3.37
CA ALA A 26 -19.46 -9.37 4.31
C ALA A 26 -18.40 -8.61 5.09
N LEU A 27 -18.73 -7.42 5.57
CA LEU A 27 -17.89 -6.69 6.51
C LEU A 27 -17.86 -7.40 7.87
N THR A 28 -16.67 -7.46 8.47
CA THR A 28 -16.51 -7.79 9.88
C THR A 28 -16.97 -6.62 10.76
N SER A 29 -17.09 -6.82 12.07
CA SER A 29 -17.33 -5.69 12.99
C SER A 29 -16.23 -4.63 12.85
N ARG A 30 -14.96 -5.06 12.77
CA ARG A 30 -13.82 -4.20 12.48
C ARG A 30 -13.95 -3.45 11.15
N GLY A 31 -14.46 -4.10 10.11
CA GLY A 31 -14.75 -3.46 8.82
C GLY A 31 -15.81 -2.38 8.92
N LYS A 32 -16.85 -2.60 9.72
CA LYS A 32 -17.86 -1.57 10.00
C LYS A 32 -17.25 -0.41 10.80
N ASP A 33 -16.49 -0.72 11.84
CA ASP A 33 -15.81 0.28 12.67
C ASP A 33 -14.79 1.10 11.87
N PHE A 34 -14.10 0.47 10.92
CA PHE A 34 -13.19 1.11 9.97
C PHE A 34 -13.92 2.16 9.13
N LEU A 35 -15.11 1.85 8.61
CA LEU A 35 -15.92 2.81 7.86
C LEU A 35 -16.41 3.98 8.71
N GLN A 36 -16.45 3.82 10.03
CA GLN A 36 -16.77 4.90 10.97
C GLN A 36 -15.53 5.72 11.43
N GLN A 37 -14.32 5.32 11.03
CA GLN A 37 -13.10 6.08 11.34
C GLN A 37 -12.97 7.35 10.49
N THR A 38 -12.18 8.30 10.98
CA THR A 38 -11.79 9.47 10.18
C THR A 38 -10.95 9.06 8.97
N PRO A 39 -10.98 9.82 7.86
CA PRO A 39 -10.15 9.53 6.68
C PRO A 39 -8.66 9.36 7.03
N LYS A 40 -8.14 10.14 7.98
CA LYS A 40 -6.77 10.03 8.48
C LYS A 40 -6.47 8.65 9.08
N ASN A 41 -7.36 8.15 9.94
CA ASN A 41 -7.19 6.84 10.58
C ASN A 41 -7.31 5.70 9.56
N GLN A 42 -8.22 5.82 8.59
CA GLN A 42 -8.33 4.87 7.48
C GLN A 42 -7.04 4.80 6.67
N THR A 43 -6.48 5.96 6.32
CA THR A 43 -5.18 6.07 5.62
C THR A 43 -4.06 5.42 6.42
N LEU A 44 -3.95 5.68 7.72
CA LEU A 44 -2.93 5.06 8.58
C LEU A 44 -3.02 3.53 8.59
N LEU A 45 -4.23 2.98 8.70
CA LEU A 45 -4.44 1.53 8.69
C LEU A 45 -4.06 0.93 7.33
N LEU A 46 -4.36 1.60 6.22
CA LEU A 46 -3.93 1.17 4.89
C LEU A 46 -2.41 1.21 4.74
N ILE A 47 -1.75 2.28 5.21
CA ILE A 47 -0.29 2.39 5.23
C ILE A 47 0.34 1.26 6.05
N GLN A 48 -0.25 0.93 7.19
CA GLN A 48 0.20 -0.18 8.03
C GLN A 48 0.14 -1.50 7.26
N ALA A 49 -1.00 -1.82 6.63
CA ALA A 49 -1.17 -3.05 5.84
C ALA A 49 -0.16 -3.16 4.69
N ILE A 50 0.07 -2.05 3.99
CA ILE A 50 1.03 -2.01 2.88
C ILE A 50 2.46 -2.23 3.38
N SER A 51 2.79 -1.64 4.53
CA SER A 51 4.12 -1.69 5.13
C SER A 51 4.50 -3.05 5.71
N GLU A 52 3.57 -4.01 5.79
CA GLU A 52 3.92 -5.39 6.17
C GLU A 52 4.55 -6.17 5.02
N HIS A 53 4.45 -5.69 3.78
CA HIS A 53 5.18 -6.28 2.67
C HIS A 53 6.63 -5.75 2.65
N PRO A 54 7.67 -6.63 2.72
CA PRO A 54 9.07 -6.20 2.90
C PRO A 54 9.57 -5.16 1.89
N ILE A 55 9.26 -5.36 0.60
CA ILE A 55 9.62 -4.39 -0.44
C ILE A 55 8.97 -3.01 -0.22
N PHE A 56 7.70 -2.97 0.17
CA PHE A 56 7.01 -1.71 0.44
C PHE A 56 7.60 -1.04 1.68
N TYR A 57 7.83 -1.81 2.75
CA TYR A 57 8.48 -1.31 3.96
C TYR A 57 9.83 -0.66 3.66
N GLN A 58 10.70 -1.37 2.95
CA GLN A 58 12.04 -0.92 2.63
C GLN A 58 12.02 0.37 1.78
N VAL A 59 11.18 0.40 0.74
CA VAL A 59 11.07 1.59 -0.12
C VAL A 59 10.46 2.77 0.63
N LEU A 60 9.47 2.53 1.50
CA LEU A 60 8.86 3.57 2.32
C LEU A 60 9.88 4.17 3.30
N GLN A 61 10.63 3.33 4.02
CA GLN A 61 11.70 3.76 4.92
C GLN A 61 12.73 4.65 4.21
N LEU A 62 13.20 4.23 3.03
CA LEU A 62 14.17 5.01 2.25
C LEU A 62 13.58 6.32 1.72
N SER A 63 12.35 6.29 1.23
CA SER A 63 11.65 7.50 0.74
C SER A 63 11.45 8.52 1.88
N LEU A 64 11.00 8.06 3.05
CA LEU A 64 10.84 8.91 4.24
C LEU A 64 12.17 9.51 4.68
N SER A 65 13.26 8.72 4.65
CA SER A 65 14.61 9.19 4.98
C SER A 65 15.12 10.24 3.98
N ALA A 66 14.76 10.10 2.70
CA ALA A 66 15.10 11.05 1.65
C ALA A 66 14.20 12.30 1.64
N GLY A 67 13.05 12.25 2.31
CA GLY A 67 12.05 13.32 2.30
C GLY A 67 11.24 13.41 1.00
N HIS A 68 11.39 12.46 0.07
CA HIS A 68 10.63 12.40 -1.17
C HIS A 68 10.47 10.94 -1.66
N PRO A 69 9.46 10.64 -2.50
CA PRO A 69 9.35 9.32 -3.13
C PRO A 69 10.60 8.98 -3.94
N LEU A 70 11.08 7.74 -3.83
CA LEU A 70 12.12 7.22 -4.73
C LEU A 70 11.59 7.09 -6.16
N SER A 71 12.49 7.20 -7.15
CA SER A 71 12.15 6.99 -8.55
C SER A 71 11.84 5.51 -8.84
N LYS A 72 11.06 5.25 -9.90
CA LYS A 72 10.81 3.88 -10.38
C LYS A 72 12.09 3.09 -10.65
N LYS A 73 13.15 3.76 -11.12
CA LYS A 73 14.46 3.12 -11.39
C LYS A 73 15.14 2.68 -10.10
N GLU A 74 15.11 3.50 -9.05
CA GLU A 74 15.67 3.16 -7.74
C GLU A 74 14.90 2.00 -7.09
N ILE A 75 13.57 2.05 -7.14
CA ILE A 75 12.71 0.96 -6.66
C ILE A 75 13.00 -0.34 -7.42
N CYS A 76 13.15 -0.27 -8.74
CA CYS A 76 13.51 -1.44 -9.56
C CYS A 76 14.84 -2.04 -9.12
N LYS A 77 15.87 -1.22 -8.87
CA LYS A 77 17.17 -1.68 -8.35
C LYS A 77 17.02 -2.36 -6.98
N ILE A 78 16.27 -1.77 -6.05
CA ILE A 78 16.00 -2.37 -4.74
C ILE A 78 15.39 -3.77 -4.92
N MET A 79 14.37 -3.89 -5.77
CA MET A 79 13.70 -5.16 -6.04
C MET A 79 14.58 -6.18 -6.80
N LEU A 80 15.55 -5.75 -7.60
CA LEU A 80 16.49 -6.66 -8.25
C LEU A 80 17.48 -7.29 -7.27
N HIS A 81 17.75 -6.62 -6.14
CA HIS A 81 18.70 -7.06 -5.12
C HIS A 81 18.03 -7.68 -3.87
N ALA A 82 16.70 -7.65 -3.77
CA ALA A 82 15.97 -8.20 -2.65
C ALA A 82 15.72 -9.71 -2.81
N THR A 83 15.85 -10.44 -1.70
CA THR A 83 15.64 -11.89 -1.65
C THR A 83 14.21 -12.30 -1.97
N GLU A 84 13.23 -11.47 -1.59
CA GLU A 84 11.79 -11.66 -1.70
C GLU A 84 11.30 -11.64 -3.16
N THR A 85 12.13 -11.14 -4.06
CA THR A 85 11.83 -10.93 -5.48
C THR A 85 12.76 -11.68 -6.41
N GLN A 86 13.68 -12.48 -5.87
CA GLN A 86 14.70 -13.21 -6.63
C GLN A 86 14.09 -14.19 -7.66
N GLN A 87 12.91 -14.74 -7.39
CA GLN A 87 12.18 -15.63 -8.31
C GLN A 87 11.52 -14.90 -9.49
N TYR A 88 11.50 -13.57 -9.52
CA TYR A 88 10.80 -12.81 -10.55
C TYR A 88 11.72 -12.44 -11.72
N GLN A 89 11.21 -12.58 -12.94
CA GLN A 89 11.86 -12.05 -14.14
C GLN A 89 11.85 -10.52 -14.13
N ASN A 90 12.82 -9.91 -14.82
CA ASN A 90 12.98 -8.44 -14.91
C ASN A 90 11.69 -7.72 -15.32
N SER A 91 10.97 -8.23 -16.32
CA SER A 91 9.69 -7.65 -16.76
C SER A 91 8.61 -7.66 -15.66
N THR A 92 8.62 -8.67 -14.78
CA THR A 92 7.74 -8.73 -13.62
C THR A 92 8.16 -7.74 -12.55
N ILE A 93 9.47 -7.57 -12.34
CA ILE A 93 10.02 -6.59 -11.41
C ILE A 93 9.68 -5.17 -11.86
N GLU A 94 9.86 -4.81 -13.13
CA GLU A 94 9.50 -3.49 -13.68
C GLU A 94 8.01 -3.16 -13.51
N ARG A 95 7.15 -4.15 -13.75
CA ARG A 95 5.71 -3.97 -13.55
C ARG A 95 5.37 -3.77 -12.07
N ARG A 96 5.97 -4.55 -11.17
CA ARG A 96 5.70 -4.46 -9.73
C ARG A 96 6.34 -3.22 -9.10
N SER A 97 7.49 -2.76 -9.57
CA SER A 97 8.12 -1.51 -9.11
C SER A 97 7.25 -0.31 -9.43
N SER A 98 6.52 -0.33 -10.55
CA SER A 98 5.51 0.70 -10.86
C SER A 98 4.36 0.71 -9.85
N THR A 99 3.91 -0.46 -9.39
CA THR A 99 2.89 -0.56 -8.32
C THR A 99 3.42 0.01 -7.01
N VAL A 100 4.63 -0.36 -6.59
CA VAL A 100 5.27 0.17 -5.38
C VAL A 100 5.41 1.69 -5.47
N TYR A 101 5.94 2.21 -6.58
CA TYR A 101 6.06 3.64 -6.81
C TYR A 101 4.74 4.40 -6.63
N SER A 102 3.65 3.92 -7.26
CA SER A 102 2.35 4.58 -7.16
C SER A 102 1.81 4.64 -5.73
N TRP A 103 2.01 3.58 -4.95
CA TRP A 103 1.60 3.58 -3.54
C TRP A 103 2.44 4.52 -2.69
N ILE A 104 3.76 4.53 -2.87
CA ILE A 104 4.64 5.44 -2.12
C ILE A 104 4.34 6.90 -2.47
N LEU A 105 4.12 7.20 -3.76
CA LEU A 105 3.69 8.52 -4.18
C LEU A 105 2.38 8.92 -3.50
N TRP A 106 1.37 8.04 -3.53
CA TRP A 106 0.09 8.28 -2.86
C TRP A 106 0.26 8.54 -1.36
N ILE A 107 1.11 7.78 -0.65
CA ILE A 107 1.39 8.01 0.77
C ILE A 107 1.94 9.43 1.00
N PHE A 108 2.89 9.86 0.18
CA PHE A 108 3.43 11.22 0.25
C PHE A 108 2.39 12.28 -0.08
N GLU A 109 1.48 12.03 -1.03
CA GLU A 109 0.34 12.90 -1.30
C GLU A 109 -0.60 13.00 -0.10
N GLN A 110 -0.84 11.91 0.64
CA GLN A 110 -1.63 11.96 1.87
C GLN A 110 -0.94 12.76 2.98
N MET A 111 0.40 12.68 3.08
CA MET A 111 1.19 13.44 4.04
C MET A 111 1.22 14.94 3.70
N ASN A 112 1.38 15.27 2.42
CA ASN A 112 1.44 16.65 1.94
C ASN A 112 0.06 17.31 1.82
N GLY A 113 -0.99 16.51 1.56
CA GLY A 113 -2.39 16.96 1.57
C GLY A 113 -2.84 17.46 2.95
N SER A 114 -2.22 16.95 4.02
CA SER A 114 -2.40 17.47 5.40
C SER A 114 -1.95 18.93 5.58
N LEU A 115 -1.23 19.53 4.63
CA LEU A 115 -0.82 20.94 4.66
C LEU A 115 -1.90 21.87 4.07
N PHE A 116 -2.77 21.36 3.18
CA PHE A 116 -3.83 22.16 2.55
C PHE A 116 -5.09 22.32 3.44
N ASP A 117 -5.30 21.42 4.40
CA ASP A 117 -6.33 21.57 5.43
C ASP A 117 -5.96 22.62 6.52
N GLN A 118 -4.75 23.21 6.46
CA GLN A 118 -4.31 24.27 7.38
C GLN A 118 -4.43 25.69 6.78
N ILE A 119 -4.93 25.82 5.54
CA ILE A 119 -5.15 27.12 4.86
C ILE A 119 -6.59 27.21 4.31
N ALA A 120 -7.53 26.52 4.93
CA ALA A 120 -8.98 26.72 4.73
C ALA A 120 -9.63 27.05 6.09
#